data_AF-A0A7K0FF02-F1
#
_entry.id   AF-A0A7K0FF02-F1
#
_cell.length_a   1.000
_cell.length_b   1.000
_cell.length_c   1.000
_cell.angle_alpha   90.00
_cell.angle_beta   90.00
_cell.angle_gamma   90.00
#
_symmetry.space_group_name_H-M   'P 1'
#
loop_
_entity.id
_entity.type
_entity.pdbx_description
1 polymer ?
#
loop_
_entity_poly.entity_id
_entity_poly.type
_entity_poly.pdbx_seq_one_letter_code
_entity_poly.pdbx_strand_id
1 'polypeptide(L)'
;MKKHYILIVILLLNAACTSTKKSMDSWVGKTKQIFIKNSGPPVRTFRNDDGEILLYADQVYKKADNTNGSPMTASNYWEYLFVYINNEGKVTSLRKEKQNYPPQQIDASLLKNTNSISAK
;
A
#
# COMPACT_ATOMS: atom_id res chain seq x y z
N MET A 1 -6.32 -41.97 -28.04
CA MET A 1 -7.18 -41.31 -27.02
C MET A 1 -6.44 -40.85 -25.76
N LYS A 2 -5.35 -41.51 -25.30
CA LYS A 2 -4.63 -41.10 -24.07
C LYS A 2 -3.85 -39.76 -24.15
N LYS A 3 -3.46 -39.34 -25.36
CA LYS A 3 -2.63 -38.13 -25.59
C LYS A 3 -3.40 -36.81 -25.46
N HIS A 4 -4.74 -36.84 -25.50
CA HIS A 4 -5.56 -35.62 -25.40
C HIS A 4 -5.81 -35.19 -23.95
N TYR A 5 -5.73 -36.13 -22.99
CA TYR A 5 -5.83 -35.80 -21.57
C TYR A 5 -4.65 -34.95 -21.07
N ILE A 6 -3.45 -35.15 -21.64
CA ILE A 6 -2.25 -34.39 -21.29
C ILE A 6 -2.43 -32.90 -21.64
N LEU A 7 -3.07 -32.60 -22.78
CA LEU A 7 -3.27 -31.23 -23.25
C LEU A 7 -4.30 -30.47 -22.42
N ILE A 8 -5.32 -31.18 -21.91
CA ILE A 8 -6.35 -30.62 -21.01
C ILE A 8 -5.75 -30.30 -19.64
N VAL A 9 -4.86 -31.14 -19.12
CA VAL A 9 -4.18 -30.90 -17.83
C VAL A 9 -3.26 -29.68 -17.89
N ILE A 10 -2.54 -29.48 -18.99
CA ILE A 10 -1.66 -28.31 -19.19
C ILE A 10 -2.48 -27.01 -19.30
N LEU A 11 -3.67 -27.05 -19.91
CA LEU A 11 -4.54 -25.88 -20.03
C LEU A 11 -5.12 -25.44 -18.67
N LEU A 12 -5.44 -26.40 -17.79
CA LEU A 12 -5.96 -26.13 -16.45
C LEU A 12 -4.91 -25.55 -15.49
N LEU A 13 -3.63 -25.89 -15.65
CA LEU A 13 -2.54 -25.36 -14.84
C LEU A 13 -2.24 -23.86 -15.09
N ASN A 14 -2.59 -23.33 -16.26
CA ASN A 14 -2.33 -21.93 -16.60
C ASN A 14 -3.43 -20.95 -16.13
N ALA A 15 -4.58 -21.46 -15.66
CA ALA A 15 -5.68 -20.61 -15.18
C ALA A 15 -5.53 -20.13 -13.72
N ALA A 16 -4.54 -20.64 -12.97
CA ALA A 16 -4.37 -20.37 -11.54
C ALA A 16 -3.63 -19.05 -11.21
N CYS A 17 -3.13 -18.31 -12.20
CA CYS A 17 -2.45 -17.02 -11.98
C CYS A 17 -3.41 -15.83 -12.13
N THR A 18 -4.49 -15.78 -11.34
CA THR A 18 -5.21 -14.52 -11.13
C THR A 18 -5.10 -14.15 -9.65
N SER A 19 -4.00 -13.49 -9.30
CA SER A 19 -3.77 -12.99 -7.94
C SER A 19 -4.76 -11.86 -7.65
N THR A 20 -5.62 -12.07 -6.66
CA THR A 20 -6.65 -11.12 -6.20
C THR A 20 -6.01 -9.87 -5.55
N LYS A 21 -5.61 -8.88 -6.36
CA LYS A 21 -5.21 -7.51 -5.92
C LYS A 21 -6.17 -6.40 -6.40
N LYS A 22 -7.41 -6.79 -6.76
CA LYS A 22 -8.40 -6.01 -7.52
C LYS A 22 -8.75 -4.59 -7.02
N SER A 23 -8.50 -4.24 -5.75
CA SER A 23 -8.85 -2.92 -5.22
C SER A 23 -7.74 -1.87 -5.41
N MET A 24 -6.46 -2.23 -5.23
CA MET A 24 -5.35 -1.26 -5.37
C MET A 24 -5.04 -0.96 -6.83
N ASP A 25 -5.14 -1.95 -7.73
CA ASP A 25 -4.90 -1.75 -9.16
C ASP A 25 -5.88 -0.78 -9.82
N SER A 26 -7.07 -0.59 -9.24
CA SER A 26 -8.09 0.33 -9.79
C SER A 26 -7.65 1.79 -9.84
N TRP A 27 -6.71 2.18 -8.99
CA TRP A 27 -6.16 3.53 -8.93
C TRP A 27 -5.01 3.75 -9.90
N VAL A 28 -4.30 2.68 -10.31
CA VAL A 28 -3.16 2.78 -11.22
C VAL A 28 -3.63 3.38 -12.56
N GLY A 29 -2.88 4.36 -13.05
CA GLY A 29 -3.19 5.13 -14.25
C GLY A 29 -4.19 6.28 -14.03
N LYS A 30 -4.89 6.36 -12.90
CA LYS A 30 -5.73 7.53 -12.58
C LYS A 30 -4.87 8.74 -12.25
N THR A 31 -5.40 9.93 -12.48
CA THR A 31 -4.69 11.17 -12.15
C THR A 31 -4.65 11.41 -10.65
N LYS A 32 -3.58 12.06 -10.18
CA LYS A 32 -3.44 12.53 -8.79
C LYS A 32 -4.68 13.30 -8.33
N GLN A 33 -5.21 14.19 -9.18
CA GLN A 33 -6.36 15.02 -8.84
C GLN A 33 -7.59 14.17 -8.53
N ILE A 34 -7.86 13.13 -9.32
CA ILE A 34 -8.97 12.21 -9.06
C ILE A 34 -8.71 11.44 -7.77
N PHE A 35 -7.49 10.98 -7.54
CA PHE A 35 -7.13 10.30 -6.30
C PHE A 35 -7.38 11.19 -5.07
N ILE A 36 -6.80 12.39 -5.03
CA ILE A 36 -6.94 13.35 -3.92
C ILE A 36 -8.41 13.75 -3.71
N LYS A 37 -9.19 13.92 -4.79
CA LYS A 37 -10.62 14.23 -4.68
C LYS A 37 -11.40 13.14 -3.93
N ASN A 38 -11.02 11.88 -4.09
CA ASN A 38 -11.72 10.75 -3.45
C ASN A 38 -11.15 10.40 -2.07
N SER A 39 -9.83 10.50 -1.89
CA SER A 39 -9.14 10.10 -0.66
C SER A 39 -8.87 11.24 0.31
N GLY A 40 -9.13 12.49 -0.09
CA GLY A 40 -8.75 13.67 0.67
C GLY A 40 -7.29 14.10 0.42
N PRO A 41 -6.86 15.21 1.02
CA PRO A 41 -5.49 15.69 0.92
C PRO A 41 -4.52 14.74 1.65
N PRO A 42 -3.32 14.51 1.11
CA PRO A 42 -2.31 13.70 1.80
C PRO A 42 -1.76 14.46 3.02
N VAL A 43 -1.32 13.71 4.03
CA VAL A 43 -0.66 14.25 5.23
C VAL A 43 0.70 14.85 4.87
N ARG A 44 1.42 14.23 3.94
CA ARG A 44 2.69 14.75 3.38
C ARG A 44 2.80 14.44 1.90
N THR A 45 3.59 15.23 1.19
CA THR A 45 3.98 14.96 -0.19
C THR A 45 5.49 15.07 -0.31
N PHE A 46 6.11 14.08 -0.94
CA PHE A 46 7.53 14.06 -1.26
C PHE A 46 7.66 14.18 -2.78
N ARG A 47 8.55 15.05 -3.26
CA ARG A 47 8.77 15.26 -4.70
C ARG A 47 10.24 15.03 -5.05
N ASN A 48 10.48 14.35 -6.15
CA ASN A 48 11.80 14.11 -6.74
C ASN A 48 11.72 14.18 -8.27
N ASP A 49 12.82 13.89 -8.95
CA ASP A 49 12.92 13.93 -10.41
C ASP A 49 12.08 12.83 -11.09
N ASP A 50 11.74 11.75 -10.37
CA ASP A 50 10.95 10.62 -10.88
C ASP A 50 9.43 10.81 -10.68
N GLY A 51 9.03 11.82 -9.90
CA GLY A 51 7.64 12.14 -9.64
C GLY A 51 7.36 12.61 -8.22
N GLU A 52 6.26 12.12 -7.64
CA GLU A 52 5.84 12.48 -6.29
C GLU A 52 5.24 11.29 -5.54
N ILE A 53 5.41 11.28 -4.22
CA ILE A 53 4.84 10.29 -3.32
C ILE A 53 3.86 11.02 -2.40
N LEU A 54 2.59 10.66 -2.47
CA LEU A 54 1.56 11.14 -1.55
C LEU A 54 1.52 10.18 -0.36
N LEU A 55 1.63 10.72 0.84
CA LEU A 55 1.59 9.96 2.08
C LEU A 55 0.28 10.23 2.82
N TYR A 56 -0.48 9.15 3.04
CA TYR A 56 -1.64 9.11 3.92
C TYR A 56 -1.27 8.27 5.14
N ALA A 57 -1.70 8.70 6.32
CA ALA A 57 -1.40 8.00 7.57
C ALA A 57 -2.53 8.20 8.58
N ASP A 58 -3.07 7.09 9.08
CA ASP A 58 -4.11 7.08 10.11
C ASP A 58 -3.60 6.41 11.39
N GLN A 59 -3.84 7.05 12.52
CA GLN A 59 -3.45 6.50 13.82
C GLN A 59 -4.54 5.55 14.34
N VAL A 60 -4.16 4.32 14.64
CA VAL A 60 -5.05 3.29 15.17
C VAL A 60 -4.70 3.02 16.63
N TYR A 61 -5.72 3.15 17.49
CA TYR A 61 -5.61 2.85 18.91
C TYR A 61 -6.23 1.49 19.20
N LYS A 62 -5.45 0.57 19.78
CA LYS A 62 -6.01 -0.67 20.32
C LYS A 62 -6.55 -0.38 21.72
N LYS A 63 -7.82 -0.72 21.94
CA LYS A 63 -8.41 -0.71 23.28
C LYS A 63 -7.65 -1.74 24.13
N ALA A 64 -7.29 -1.35 25.36
CA ALA A 64 -6.80 -2.30 26.34
C ALA A 64 -7.97 -3.23 26.74
N ASP A 65 -7.73 -4.54 26.74
CA ASP A 65 -8.68 -5.51 27.29
C ASP A 65 -8.73 -5.33 28.81
N ASN A 66 -9.65 -4.49 29.28
CA ASN A 66 -9.82 -4.16 30.69
C ASN A 66 -10.67 -5.22 31.41
N THR A 67 -10.30 -6.49 31.33
CA THR A 67 -11.05 -7.55 32.01
C THR A 67 -10.70 -7.66 33.50
N ASN A 68 -9.54 -7.18 34.00
CA ASN A 68 -9.18 -7.27 35.43
C ASN A 68 -8.05 -6.30 35.89
N GLY A 69 -8.28 -4.99 35.85
CA GLY A 69 -7.45 -4.00 36.58
C GLY A 69 -6.61 -3.06 35.72
N SER A 70 -6.34 -1.88 36.31
CA SER A 70 -5.56 -0.69 35.89
C SER A 70 -5.45 -0.41 34.38
N PRO A 71 -5.79 0.80 33.89
CA PRO A 71 -5.78 1.11 32.45
C PRO A 71 -4.35 1.02 31.90
N MET A 72 -3.98 -0.15 31.40
CA MET A 72 -2.69 -0.37 30.74
C MET A 72 -2.68 0.40 29.43
N THR A 73 -1.58 1.10 29.19
CA THR A 73 -1.25 1.91 28.01
C THR A 73 -1.89 1.37 26.73
N ALA A 74 -2.86 2.11 26.18
CA ALA A 74 -3.43 1.79 24.88
C ALA A 74 -2.31 1.79 23.83
N SER A 75 -1.95 0.59 23.33
CA SER A 75 -0.98 0.51 22.24
C SER A 75 -1.56 1.17 21.00
N ASN A 76 -0.76 1.99 20.33
CA ASN A 76 -1.11 2.61 19.07
C ASN A 76 -0.14 2.19 17.98
N TYR A 77 -0.63 2.22 16.75
CA TYR A 77 0.19 2.09 15.56
C TYR A 77 -0.41 3.00 14.48
N TRP A 78 0.35 3.20 13.41
CA TRP A 78 -0.06 4.03 12.29
C TRP A 78 -0.20 3.17 11.04
N GLU A 79 -1.31 3.31 10.33
CA GLU A 79 -1.54 2.72 9.01
C GLU A 79 -1.15 3.72 7.94
N TYR A 80 -0.13 3.38 7.16
CA TYR A 80 0.43 4.18 6.10
C TYR A 80 -0.09 3.71 4.75
N LEU A 81 -0.39 4.66 3.86
CA LEU A 81 -0.60 4.45 2.45
C LEU A 81 0.28 5.43 1.66
N PHE A 82 1.28 4.88 0.99
CA PHE A 82 2.12 5.58 0.02
C PHE A 82 1.50 5.44 -1.36
N VAL A 83 1.30 6.55 -2.05
CA VAL A 83 0.79 6.59 -3.42
C VAL A 83 1.86 7.21 -4.29
N TYR A 84 2.43 6.40 -5.18
CA TYR A 84 3.48 6.83 -6.09
C TYR A 84 2.83 7.40 -7.34
N ILE A 85 3.26 8.59 -7.72
CA ILE A 85 2.77 9.34 -8.87
C ILE A 85 3.96 9.63 -9.77
N ASN A 86 3.83 9.36 -11.07
CA ASN A 86 4.88 9.69 -12.04
C ASN A 86 4.88 11.18 -12.42
N ASN A 87 5.85 11.59 -13.24
CA ASN A 87 5.95 12.94 -13.79
C ASN A 87 4.75 13.37 -14.65
N GLU A 88 3.93 12.45 -15.16
CA GLU A 88 2.67 12.75 -15.85
C GLU A 88 1.50 13.05 -14.88
N GLY A 89 1.73 12.94 -13.56
CA GLY A 89 0.70 13.14 -12.55
C GLY A 89 -0.28 11.97 -12.42
N LYS A 90 0.11 10.75 -12.83
CA LYS A 90 -0.70 9.53 -12.71
C LYS A 90 -0.15 8.59 -11.65
N VAL A 91 -1.07 7.90 -10.96
CA VAL A 91 -0.74 6.87 -9.98
C VAL A 91 -0.05 5.70 -10.67
N THR A 92 1.14 5.33 -10.22
CA THR A 92 1.90 4.18 -10.74
C THR A 92 1.79 2.98 -9.83
N SER A 93 1.81 3.19 -8.52
CA SER A 93 1.67 2.13 -7.52
C SER A 93 1.19 2.66 -6.19
N LEU A 94 0.73 1.75 -5.34
CA LEU A 94 0.32 2.03 -3.98
C LEU A 94 1.00 1.02 -3.06
N ARG A 95 1.44 1.47 -1.89
CA ARG A 95 2.07 0.63 -0.86
C ARG A 95 1.45 0.93 0.49
N LYS A 96 1.02 -0.12 1.19
CA LYS A 96 0.48 -0.02 2.55
C LYS A 96 1.49 -0.57 3.56
N GLU A 97 1.68 0.12 4.67
CA GLU A 97 2.58 -0.30 5.74
C GLU A 97 1.99 0.02 7.12
N LYS A 98 2.46 -0.68 8.15
CA LYS A 98 2.18 -0.34 9.54
C LYS A 98 3.46 0.11 10.20
N GLN A 99 3.42 1.23 10.90
CA GLN A 99 4.58 1.77 11.60
C GLN A 99 4.21 2.18 13.03
N ASN A 100 5.20 2.17 13.92
CA ASN A 100 5.02 2.57 15.32
C ASN A 100 5.43 4.03 15.56
N TYR A 101 5.73 4.77 14.49
CA TYR A 101 6.11 6.18 14.54
C TYR A 101 5.16 7.02 13.66
N PRO A 102 4.94 8.30 14.03
CA PRO A 102 4.09 9.22 13.28
C PRO A 102 4.75 9.73 11.98
N PRO A 103 3.94 10.20 11.01
CA PRO A 103 4.40 10.51 9.65
C PRO A 103 5.44 11.64 9.57
N GLN A 104 5.55 12.46 10.60
CA GLN A 104 6.56 13.51 10.74
C GLN A 104 7.98 12.94 10.86
N GLN A 105 8.13 11.71 11.35
CA GLN A 105 9.43 11.05 11.50
C GLN A 105 9.93 10.34 10.23
N ILE A 106 9.13 10.30 9.16
CA ILE A 106 9.60 9.75 7.87
C ILE A 106 10.59 10.71 7.22
N ASP A 107 11.80 10.20 6.95
CA ASP A 107 12.76 10.84 6.09
C ASP A 107 12.45 10.53 4.61
N ALA A 108 12.38 11.58 3.79
CA ALA A 108 12.18 11.51 2.35
C ALA A 108 13.29 10.70 1.65
N SER A 109 14.51 10.70 2.19
CA SER A 109 15.66 9.99 1.63
C SER A 109 15.44 8.47 1.59
N LEU A 110 14.73 7.93 2.60
CA LEU A 110 14.44 6.50 2.74
C LEU A 110 13.41 5.99 1.72
N LEU A 111 12.65 6.89 1.09
CA LEU A 111 11.63 6.56 0.10
C LEU A 111 12.20 6.45 -1.33
N LYS A 112 13.42 6.93 -1.57
CA LYS A 112 14.07 6.88 -2.89
C LYS A 112 14.47 5.46 -3.33
N ASN A 113 14.61 4.53 -2.40
CA ASN A 113 15.19 3.20 -2.66
C ASN A 113 14.17 2.05 -2.68
N THR A 114 12.87 2.35 -2.65
CA THR A 114 11.84 1.32 -2.46
C THR A 114 11.36 0.71 -3.78
N ASN A 115 12.28 0.19 -4.58
CA ASN A 115 12.01 -0.99 -5.41
C ASN A 115 12.12 -2.29 -4.58
N SER A 116 12.57 -2.21 -3.32
CA SER A 116 12.70 -3.34 -2.43
C SER A 116 12.75 -2.89 -0.96
N ILE A 117 11.60 -2.79 -0.30
CA ILE A 117 11.57 -3.05 1.15
C ILE A 117 10.69 -4.28 1.34
N SER A 118 11.26 -5.42 0.97
CA SER A 118 10.94 -6.68 1.61
C SER A 118 11.56 -6.64 3.00
N ALA A 119 10.81 -7.14 3.98
CA ALA A 119 11.17 -7.24 5.39
C ALA A 119 12.62 -7.67 5.64
N LYS A 120 13.22 -7.09 6.70
CA LYS A 120 14.21 -7.81 7.51
C LYS A 120 13.51 -8.35 8.75
#